data_AF-A0A539ECK5-F1
#
_entry.id   AF-A0A539ECK5-F1
#
_cell.length_a   1.000
_cell.length_b   1.000
_cell.length_c   1.000
_cell.angle_alpha   90.00
_cell.angle_beta   90.00
_cell.angle_gamma   90.00
#
_symmetry.space_group_name_H-M   'P 1'
#
loop_
_entity.id
_entity.type
_entity.pdbx_description
1 polymer ?
#
loop_
_entity_poly.entity_id
_entity_poly.type
_entity_poly.pdbx_seq_one_letter_code
_entity_poly.pdbx_strand_id
1 'polypeptide(L)'
;YQTMIDTHTADGVKVGLEHREPGIPMVCLETALPAKFDATLFEALGQHAPRPAGLENLEQRPQRFNVLPASADVVKQFIVSHV
;
A
#
# COMPACT_ATOMS: atom_id res chain seq x y z
N TYR A 1 13.44 15.70 8.66
CA TYR A 1 13.36 14.59 7.68
C TYR A 1 12.65 15.09 6.43
N GLN A 2 13.00 14.59 5.23
CA GLN A 2 12.40 14.99 3.93
C GLN A 2 11.99 13.76 3.10
N THR A 3 11.51 12.71 3.76
CA THR A 3 11.04 11.47 3.12
C THR A 3 9.54 11.37 3.27
N MET A 4 8.85 11.06 2.17
CA MET A 4 7.43 10.71 2.17
C MET A 4 7.28 9.25 2.61
N ILE A 5 6.39 8.99 3.55
CA ILE A 5 6.06 7.65 4.06
C ILE A 5 4.56 7.42 3.95
N ASP A 6 4.13 6.17 3.79
CA ASP A 6 2.72 5.84 3.71
C ASP A 6 2.02 5.93 5.08
N THR A 7 0.69 5.79 5.10
CA THR A 7 -0.08 5.94 6.34
C THR A 7 0.23 4.86 7.39
N HIS A 8 0.59 3.63 6.98
CA HIS A 8 0.94 2.54 7.91
C HIS A 8 2.29 2.82 8.58
N THR A 9 3.26 3.29 7.81
CA THR A 9 4.58 3.69 8.31
C THR A 9 4.45 4.94 9.19
N ALA A 10 3.58 5.88 8.83
CA ALA A 10 3.30 7.07 9.66
C ALA A 10 2.70 6.69 11.02
N ASP A 11 1.78 5.72 11.06
CA ASP A 11 1.24 5.17 12.32
C ASP A 11 2.36 4.57 13.19
N GLY A 12 3.19 3.71 12.60
CA GLY A 12 4.35 3.13 13.28
C GLY A 12 5.35 4.18 13.79
N VAL A 13 5.65 5.21 12.99
CA VAL A 13 6.54 6.31 13.39
C VAL A 13 5.93 7.12 14.52
N LYS A 14 4.64 7.45 14.44
CA LYS A 14 3.95 8.22 15.48
C LYS A 14 4.05 7.50 16.83
N VAL A 15 3.67 6.23 16.89
CA VAL A 15 3.71 5.45 18.15
C VAL A 15 5.15 5.20 18.58
N GLY A 16 6.05 4.89 17.64
CA GLY A 16 7.47 4.66 17.93
C GLY A 16 8.16 5.88 18.55
N LEU A 17 7.77 7.10 18.17
CA LEU A 17 8.29 8.34 18.77
C LEU A 17 7.85 8.51 20.23
N GLU A 18 6.65 8.06 20.59
CA GLU A 18 6.11 8.13 21.96
C GLU A 18 6.77 7.13 22.91
N HIS A 19 7.28 6.00 22.38
CA HIS A 19 7.91 4.93 23.14
C HIS A 19 9.43 4.85 22.98
N ARG A 20 10.06 5.86 22.39
CA ARG A 20 11.50 5.85 22.15
C ARG A 20 12.29 6.00 23.45
N GLU A 21 13.21 5.07 23.70
CA GLU A 21 14.09 5.09 24.88
C GLU A 21 15.47 5.70 24.56
N PRO A 22 16.05 6.55 25.45
CA PRO A 22 17.40 7.06 25.29
C PRO A 22 18.45 5.94 25.23
N GLY A 23 19.33 5.99 24.23
CA GLY A 23 20.39 5.00 24.04
C GLY A 23 19.95 3.69 23.38
N ILE A 24 18.67 3.47 23.12
CA ILE A 24 18.15 2.29 22.43
C ILE A 24 17.67 2.68 21.02
N PRO A 25 18.26 2.12 19.94
CA PRO A 25 17.78 2.36 18.59
C PRO A 25 16.36 1.81 18.38
N MET A 26 15.45 2.69 17.95
CA MET A 26 14.10 2.31 17.50
C MET A 26 14.11 2.08 16.00
N VAL A 27 13.56 0.95 15.55
CA VAL A 27 13.40 0.63 14.12
C VAL A 27 11.90 0.57 13.80
N CYS A 28 11.44 1.49 12.96
CA CYS A 28 10.08 1.44 12.41
C CYS A 28 10.09 0.71 11.07
N LEU A 29 9.17 -0.25 10.89
CA LEU A 29 9.04 -0.98 9.62
C LEU A 29 8.25 -0.13 8.62
N GLU A 30 8.82 0.08 7.44
CA GLU A 30 8.10 0.65 6.29
C GLU A 30 7.31 -0.46 5.60
N THR A 31 6.03 -0.61 5.95
CA THR A 31 5.22 -1.77 5.52
C THR A 31 4.63 -1.60 4.13
N ALA A 32 4.62 -0.39 3.58
CA ALA A 32 4.18 -0.10 2.22
C ALA A 32 4.80 1.20 1.69
N LEU A 33 4.94 1.27 0.36
CA LEU A 33 5.38 2.47 -0.32
C LEU A 33 4.23 3.51 -0.41
N PRO A 34 4.53 4.83 -0.35
CA PRO A 34 3.53 5.89 -0.45
C PRO A 34 2.61 5.77 -1.67
N ALA A 35 3.14 5.33 -2.82
CA ALA A 35 2.39 5.17 -4.08
C ALA A 35 1.19 4.21 -3.99
N LYS A 36 1.12 3.37 -2.95
CA LYS A 36 -0.01 2.46 -2.70
C LYS A 36 -1.22 3.15 -2.05
N PHE A 37 -1.04 4.33 -1.44
CA PHE A 37 -2.08 5.04 -0.67
C PHE A 37 -2.18 6.52 -1.09
N ASP A 38 -2.00 6.78 -2.38
CA ASP A 38 -1.78 8.09 -2.98
C ASP A 38 -2.81 9.17 -2.59
N ALA A 39 -4.10 8.81 -2.47
CA ALA A 39 -5.14 9.75 -2.04
C ALA A 39 -4.88 10.35 -0.65
N THR A 40 -4.45 9.51 0.30
CA THR A 40 -4.11 9.95 1.67
C THR A 40 -2.85 10.81 1.68
N LEU A 41 -1.88 10.51 0.79
CA LEU A 41 -0.69 11.34 0.64
C LEU A 41 -1.04 12.72 0.08
N PHE A 42 -1.94 12.79 -0.91
CA PHE A 42 -2.41 14.06 -1.46
C PHE A 42 -3.18 14.88 -0.40
N GLU A 43 -4.04 14.23 0.39
CA GLU A 43 -4.74 14.89 1.50
C GLU A 43 -3.77 15.51 2.52
N ALA A 44 -2.75 14.74 2.94
CA ALA A 44 -1.82 15.17 3.98
C ALA A 44 -0.76 16.17 3.49
N LEU A 45 -0.31 16.06 2.24
CA LEU A 45 0.87 16.76 1.72
C LEU A 45 0.59 17.68 0.53
N GLY A 46 -0.62 17.65 -0.04
CA GLY A 46 -0.99 18.42 -1.23
C GLY A 46 -0.29 17.97 -2.52
N GLN A 47 0.37 16.81 -2.51
CA GLN A 47 1.09 16.26 -3.66
C GLN A 47 0.96 14.74 -3.72
N HIS A 48 0.92 14.22 -4.94
CA HIS A 48 0.89 12.78 -5.20
C HIS A 48 2.23 12.13 -4.92
N ALA A 49 2.19 10.87 -4.52
CA ALA A 49 3.38 10.05 -4.38
C ALA A 49 4.01 9.76 -5.75
N PRO A 50 5.35 9.82 -5.88
CA PRO A 50 5.99 9.44 -7.13
C PRO A 50 5.76 7.96 -7.42
N ARG A 51 5.47 7.63 -8.68
CA ARG A 51 5.39 6.22 -9.12
C ARG A 51 6.80 5.62 -9.14
N PRO A 52 6.99 4.37 -8.65
CA PRO A 52 8.26 3.68 -8.80
C PRO A 52 8.64 3.50 -10.27
N ALA A 53 9.94 3.49 -10.54
CA ALA A 53 10.46 3.30 -11.89
C ALA A 53 9.91 2.01 -12.53
N GLY A 54 9.39 2.12 -13.76
CA GLY A 54 8.80 1.01 -14.51
C GLY A 54 7.31 0.75 -14.22
N LEU A 55 6.70 1.48 -13.30
CA LEU A 55 5.27 1.40 -12.97
C LEU A 55 4.47 2.66 -13.38
N GLU A 56 5.06 3.59 -14.13
CA GLU A 56 4.45 4.88 -14.49
C GLU A 56 3.14 4.73 -15.28
N ASN A 57 3.02 3.65 -16.05
CA ASN A 57 1.86 3.35 -16.89
C ASN A 57 1.09 2.11 -16.40
N LEU A 58 1.30 1.66 -15.16
CA LEU A 58 0.69 0.43 -14.64
C LEU A 58 -0.84 0.47 -14.76
N GLU A 59 -1.45 1.58 -14.37
CA GLU A 59 -2.90 1.79 -14.36
C GLU A 59 -3.51 1.87 -15.77
N GLN A 60 -2.69 2.16 -16.80
CA GLN A 60 -3.14 2.22 -18.19
C GLN A 60 -3.17 0.84 -18.88
N ARG A 61 -2.61 -0.20 -18.25
CA ARG A 61 -2.56 -1.54 -18.84
C ARG A 61 -3.94 -2.21 -18.79
N PRO A 62 -4.29 -3.05 -19.79
CA PRO A 62 -5.51 -3.83 -19.75
C PRO A 62 -5.57 -4.70 -18.49
N GLN A 63 -6.66 -4.60 -17.74
CA GLN A 63 -6.90 -5.46 -16.59
C GLN A 63 -7.64 -6.72 -17.06
N ARG A 64 -7.08 -7.89 -16.76
CA ARG A 64 -7.72 -9.19 -17.03
C ARG A 64 -8.27 -9.75 -15.73
N PHE A 65 -9.60 -9.78 -15.62
CA PHE A 65 -10.29 -10.34 -14.46
C PHE A 65 -11.66 -10.90 -14.85
N ASN A 66 -12.23 -11.74 -13.98
CA ASN A 66 -13.59 -12.25 -14.10
C ASN A 66 -14.37 -11.79 -12.86
N VAL A 67 -15.55 -11.21 -13.07
CA VAL A 67 -16.46 -10.85 -11.97
C VAL A 67 -17.24 -12.09 -11.58
N LEU A 68 -17.17 -12.45 -10.30
CA LEU A 68 -17.93 -13.57 -9.73
C LEU A 68 -18.89 -13.07 -8.65
N PRO A 69 -20.07 -13.70 -8.49
CA PRO A 69 -20.91 -13.48 -7.32
C PRO A 69 -20.18 -13.91 -6.04
N ALA A 70 -20.52 -13.30 -4.91
CA ALA A 70 -19.99 -13.66 -3.60
C ALA A 70 -20.55 -15.02 -3.10
N SER A 71 -20.18 -16.10 -3.79
CA SER A 71 -20.60 -17.47 -3.51
C SER A 71 -19.40 -18.40 -3.56
N ALA A 72 -19.18 -19.15 -2.47
CA ALA A 72 -18.08 -20.09 -2.38
C ALA A 72 -18.17 -21.17 -3.48
N ASP A 73 -19.37 -21.65 -3.81
CA ASP A 73 -19.54 -22.71 -4.80
C ASP A 73 -19.26 -22.22 -6.21
N VAL A 74 -19.60 -20.96 -6.53
CA VAL A 74 -19.25 -20.37 -7.83
C VAL A 74 -17.74 -20.18 -7.96
N VAL A 75 -17.06 -19.73 -6.91
CA VAL A 75 -15.59 -19.60 -6.91
C VAL A 75 -14.92 -20.97 -7.09
N LYS A 76 -15.37 -22.00 -6.36
CA LYS A 76 -14.86 -23.37 -6.52
C LYS A 76 -15.02 -23.85 -7.96
N GLN A 77 -16.21 -23.67 -8.54
CA GLN A 77 -16.48 -24.11 -9.91
C GLN A 77 -15.63 -23.34 -10.94
N PHE A 78 -15.40 -22.04 -10.73
CA PHE A 78 -14.53 -21.23 -11.57
C PHE A 78 -13.08 -21.72 -11.54
N ILE A 79 -12.56 -22.10 -10.38
CA ILE A 79 -11.22 -22.69 -10.24
C ILE A 79 -11.12 -23.98 -11.05
N VAL A 80 -12.10 -24.88 -10.91
CA VAL A 80 -12.12 -26.18 -11.63
C VAL A 80 -12.16 -26.00 -13.15
N SER A 81 -12.85 -24.97 -13.65
CA SER A 81 -12.98 -24.74 -15.10
C SER A 81 -11.78 -24.00 -15.74
N HIS A 82 -10.78 -23.59 -14.96
CA HIS A 82 -9.61 -22.80 -15.42
C HIS A 82 -8.27 -23.36 -14.93
N VAL A 83 -8.20 -24.69 -14.74
CA VAL A 83 -6.93 -25.41 -14.53
C VAL A 83 -6.29 -25.74 -15.88
#